data_AF-A0A5E8H0M0-F1
#
_entry.id   AF-A0A5E8H0M0-F1
#
_cell.length_a   1.000
_cell.length_b   1.000
_cell.length_c   1.000
_cell.angle_alpha   90.00
_cell.angle_beta   90.00
_cell.angle_gamma   90.00
#
_symmetry.space_group_name_H-M   'P 1'
#
loop_
_entity.id
_entity.type
_entity.pdbx_description
1 polymer ?
#
loop_
_entity_poly.entity_id
_entity_poly.type
_entity_poly.pdbx_seq_one_letter_code
_entity_poly.pdbx_strand_id
1 'polypeptide(L)'
;MVFMTDFHLKISAPGGQILPKRKLVESNSEQGRFLYVFQRFVSALLCAACLLILTPAAHAQPVQEPARGTAERSAILNAVRPLAEAHFGAPVEFVVSWLRAGGGWAFAGVAPQRPGGAPIDLRNTVYASEADYMDGLQTYVLLRYQYDRWNVVDFAVGPTDVFWHGHPLYRQVPPGLTP
;
A
#
# COMPACT_ATOMS: atom_id res chain seq x y z
N MET A 1 -18.89 114.74 14.77
CA MET A 1 -19.20 114.62 13.33
C MET A 1 -18.10 113.71 12.77
N VAL A 2 -18.32 112.38 12.68
CA VAL A 2 -18.93 111.69 11.50
C VAL A 2 -17.95 111.78 10.31
N PHE A 3 -17.47 110.75 9.61
CA PHE A 3 -17.75 109.31 9.45
C PHE A 3 -16.44 108.64 8.96
N MET A 4 -16.13 107.42 9.43
CA MET A 4 -16.11 106.16 8.66
C MET A 4 -15.05 106.03 7.55
N THR A 5 -14.01 105.27 7.87
CA THR A 5 -13.10 104.55 6.98
C THR A 5 -13.13 103.09 7.42
N ASP A 6 -13.24 102.13 6.50
CA ASP A 6 -12.10 101.25 6.24
C ASP A 6 -12.29 100.24 5.09
N PHE A 7 -11.16 100.04 4.44
CA PHE A 7 -10.80 99.10 3.39
C PHE A 7 -10.45 97.74 4.02
N HIS A 8 -10.78 96.60 3.39
CA HIS A 8 -9.78 95.61 2.96
C HIS A 8 -10.37 94.42 2.19
N LEU A 9 -9.72 94.15 1.06
CA LEU A 9 -9.96 93.11 0.06
C LEU A 9 -9.44 91.74 0.53
N LYS A 10 -10.14 90.64 0.21
CA LYS A 10 -9.51 89.32 0.06
C LYS A 10 -10.19 88.47 -1.03
N ILE A 11 -9.37 88.09 -2.01
CA ILE A 11 -9.66 87.29 -3.20
C ILE A 11 -9.86 85.81 -2.82
N SER A 12 -10.82 85.10 -3.42
CA SER A 12 -10.85 83.62 -3.43
C SER A 12 -11.46 83.09 -4.74
N ALA A 13 -10.67 82.30 -5.46
CA ALA A 13 -11.02 81.67 -6.73
C ALA A 13 -11.98 80.48 -6.54
N PRO A 14 -12.81 80.13 -7.55
CA PRO A 14 -13.79 79.06 -7.43
C PRO A 14 -13.20 77.70 -7.84
N GLY A 15 -13.61 76.63 -7.15
CA GLY A 15 -13.72 75.30 -7.77
C GLY A 15 -12.63 74.27 -7.49
N GLY A 16 -12.33 73.98 -6.23
CA GLY A 16 -11.70 72.70 -5.84
C GLY A 16 -12.77 71.69 -5.43
N GLN A 17 -13.10 70.73 -6.31
CA GLN A 17 -13.94 69.59 -5.90
C GLN A 17 -13.15 68.71 -4.93
N ILE A 18 -13.55 68.75 -3.66
CA ILE A 18 -13.00 67.91 -2.60
C ILE A 18 -13.73 66.56 -2.69
N LEU A 19 -13.12 65.56 -3.31
CA LEU A 19 -13.66 64.19 -3.28
C LEU A 19 -13.75 63.72 -1.81
N PRO A 20 -14.92 63.24 -1.34
CA PRO A 20 -15.11 62.92 0.06
C PRO A 20 -14.26 61.69 0.46
N LYS A 21 -13.42 61.86 1.50
CA LYS A 21 -12.55 60.81 2.08
C LYS A 21 -13.28 59.50 2.40
N ARG A 22 -14.61 59.52 2.57
CA ARG A 22 -15.45 58.34 2.83
C ARG A 22 -15.37 57.26 1.73
N LYS A 23 -15.34 57.64 0.45
CA LYS A 23 -15.29 56.64 -0.65
C LYS A 23 -13.94 55.90 -0.73
N LEU A 24 -12.85 56.56 -0.35
CA LEU A 24 -11.50 55.99 -0.39
C LEU A 24 -11.31 54.87 0.67
N VAL A 25 -11.92 55.03 1.85
CA VAL A 25 -11.80 54.04 2.93
C VAL A 25 -12.64 52.78 2.61
N GLU A 26 -13.85 52.96 2.09
CA GLU A 26 -14.70 51.83 1.67
C GLU A 26 -14.07 51.04 0.51
N SER A 27 -13.52 51.72 -0.51
CA SER A 27 -12.79 51.10 -1.63
C SER A 27 -11.58 50.29 -1.18
N ASN A 28 -10.78 50.80 -0.25
CA ASN A 28 -9.61 50.08 0.27
C ASN A 28 -9.99 48.84 1.09
N SER A 29 -11.11 48.88 1.82
CA SER A 29 -11.60 47.74 2.60
C SER A 29 -12.14 46.60 1.72
N GLU A 30 -12.80 46.93 0.61
CA GLU A 30 -13.33 45.97 -0.36
C GLU A 30 -12.21 45.31 -1.18
N GLN A 31 -11.18 46.09 -1.57
CA GLN A 31 -10.01 45.58 -2.29
C GLN A 31 -9.18 44.61 -1.45
N GLY A 32 -8.96 44.89 -0.16
CA GLY A 32 -8.28 43.98 0.75
C GLY A 32 -9.05 42.68 0.99
N ARG A 33 -10.39 42.77 1.10
CA ARG A 33 -11.27 41.61 1.27
C ARG A 33 -11.26 40.70 0.04
N PHE A 34 -11.23 41.28 -1.16
CA PHE A 34 -11.13 40.54 -2.43
C PHE A 34 -9.80 39.80 -2.56
N LEU A 35 -8.68 40.47 -2.26
CA LEU A 35 -7.34 39.85 -2.28
C LEU A 35 -7.22 38.71 -1.25
N TYR A 36 -7.83 38.86 -0.07
CA TYR A 36 -7.81 37.85 0.98
C TYR A 36 -8.63 36.60 0.60
N VAL A 37 -9.80 36.80 -0.01
CA VAL A 37 -10.63 35.70 -0.52
C VAL A 37 -9.93 34.98 -1.67
N PHE A 38 -9.35 35.73 -2.62
CA PHE A 38 -8.57 35.18 -3.73
C PHE A 38 -7.37 34.36 -3.25
N GLN A 39 -6.62 34.87 -2.27
CA GLN A 39 -5.48 34.17 -1.68
C GLN A 39 -5.91 32.86 -0.99
N ARG A 40 -7.06 32.83 -0.30
CA ARG A 40 -7.60 31.60 0.31
C ARG A 40 -8.01 30.57 -0.76
N PHE A 41 -8.58 31.01 -1.88
CA PHE A 41 -8.89 30.12 -3.00
C PHE A 41 -7.62 29.54 -3.64
N VAL A 42 -6.59 30.38 -3.86
CA VAL A 42 -5.30 29.93 -4.39
C VAL A 42 -4.60 28.96 -3.44
N SER A 43 -4.60 29.23 -2.12
CA SER A 43 -4.04 28.32 -1.11
C SER A 43 -4.82 27.00 -1.05
N ALA A 44 -6.16 27.02 -1.12
CA ALA A 44 -6.97 25.80 -1.15
C ALA A 44 -6.72 24.97 -2.41
N LEU A 45 -6.57 25.61 -3.58
CA LEU A 45 -6.20 24.96 -4.83
C LEU A 45 -4.79 24.36 -4.78
N LEU A 46 -3.82 25.07 -4.19
CA LEU A 46 -2.46 24.56 -3.99
C LEU A 46 -2.40 23.38 -3.02
N CYS A 47 -3.16 23.43 -1.92
CA CYS A 47 -3.26 22.31 -0.98
C CYS A 47 -3.91 21.07 -1.64
N ALA A 48 -4.98 21.25 -2.40
CA ALA A 48 -5.63 20.17 -3.13
C ALA A 48 -4.71 19.58 -4.22
N ALA A 49 -3.96 20.42 -4.92
CA ALA A 49 -2.96 19.99 -5.90
C ALA A 49 -1.81 19.21 -5.23
N CYS A 50 -1.30 19.65 -4.08
CA CYS A 50 -0.28 18.92 -3.33
C CYS A 50 -0.77 17.55 -2.84
N LEU A 51 -2.04 17.42 -2.45
CA LEU A 51 -2.62 16.14 -2.03
C LEU A 51 -2.74 15.14 -3.18
N LEU A 52 -2.89 15.60 -4.42
CA LEU A 52 -2.92 14.73 -5.61
C LEU A 52 -1.52 14.21 -6.00
N ILE A 53 -0.45 14.91 -5.63
CA ILE A 53 0.94 14.50 -5.95
C ILE A 53 1.46 13.44 -4.97
N LEU A 54 0.84 13.31 -3.79
CA LEU A 54 1.23 12.36 -2.75
C LEU A 54 0.59 10.97 -2.88
N THR A 55 -0.10 10.64 -3.98
CA THR A 55 -0.55 9.27 -4.20
C THR A 55 0.68 8.39 -4.46
N PRO A 56 1.01 7.43 -3.56
CA PRO A 56 2.07 6.49 -3.86
C PRO A 56 1.66 5.72 -5.12
N ALA A 57 2.50 5.77 -6.16
CA ALA A 57 2.39 4.84 -7.25
C ALA A 57 2.57 3.44 -6.65
N ALA A 58 1.47 2.68 -6.58
CA ALA A 58 1.50 1.28 -6.17
C ALA A 58 2.21 0.49 -7.27
N HIS A 59 3.54 0.55 -7.29
CA HIS A 59 4.35 -0.33 -8.10
C HIS A 59 4.08 -1.75 -7.58
N ALA A 60 3.41 -2.55 -8.40
CA ALA A 60 3.31 -3.98 -8.16
C ALA A 60 4.74 -4.51 -8.04
N GLN A 61 5.14 -4.88 -6.81
CA GLN A 61 6.46 -5.46 -6.61
C GLN A 61 6.59 -6.68 -7.51
N PRO A 62 7.69 -6.80 -8.26
CA PRO A 62 7.89 -7.95 -9.13
C PRO A 62 7.84 -9.21 -8.27
N VAL A 63 7.24 -10.26 -8.82
CA VAL A 63 7.30 -11.58 -8.17
C VAL A 63 8.75 -12.03 -8.12
N GLN A 64 9.26 -12.27 -6.93
CA GLN A 64 10.63 -12.72 -6.72
C GLN A 64 10.72 -13.74 -5.59
N GLU A 65 11.85 -14.44 -5.51
CA GLU A 65 12.14 -15.31 -4.38
C GLU A 65 12.56 -14.46 -3.18
N PRO A 66 11.84 -14.55 -2.03
CA PRO A 66 12.29 -13.94 -0.79
C PRO A 66 13.64 -14.51 -0.38
N ALA A 67 14.63 -13.63 -0.23
CA ALA A 67 16.01 -14.06 0.03
C ALA A 67 16.13 -14.89 1.33
N ARG A 68 17.09 -15.81 1.35
CA ARG A 68 17.39 -16.62 2.54
C ARG A 68 17.72 -15.73 3.74
N GLY A 69 17.20 -16.08 4.91
CA GLY A 69 17.39 -15.29 6.14
C GLY A 69 16.50 -14.05 6.29
N THR A 70 15.67 -13.72 5.30
CA THR A 70 14.73 -12.59 5.43
C THR A 70 13.54 -12.92 6.32
N ALA A 71 12.95 -11.87 6.91
CA ALA A 71 11.74 -11.97 7.72
C ALA A 71 10.55 -12.50 6.90
N GLU A 72 10.40 -12.03 5.66
CA GLU A 72 9.32 -12.48 4.76
C GLU A 72 9.41 -13.99 4.47
N ARG A 73 10.59 -14.49 4.07
CA ARG A 73 10.80 -15.92 3.86
C ARG A 73 10.42 -16.74 5.09
N SER A 74 10.87 -16.27 6.26
CA SER A 74 10.59 -16.93 7.53
C SER A 74 9.11 -16.92 7.87
N ALA A 75 8.42 -15.80 7.63
CA ALA A 75 6.98 -15.66 7.85
C ALA A 75 6.16 -16.59 6.93
N ILE A 76 6.51 -16.70 5.65
CA ILE A 76 5.85 -17.60 4.71
C ILE A 76 6.04 -19.06 5.17
N LEU A 77 7.27 -19.49 5.44
CA LEU A 77 7.53 -20.87 5.86
C LEU A 77 6.91 -21.20 7.22
N ASN A 78 6.86 -20.25 8.15
CA ASN A 78 6.17 -20.43 9.42
C ASN A 78 4.65 -20.51 9.25
N ALA A 79 4.06 -19.86 8.25
CA ALA A 79 2.65 -20.03 7.93
C ALA A 79 2.34 -21.42 7.34
N VAL A 80 3.29 -22.04 6.63
CA VAL A 80 3.17 -23.42 6.11
C VAL A 80 3.35 -24.46 7.21
N ARG A 81 4.16 -24.19 8.24
CA ARG A 81 4.57 -25.18 9.25
C ARG A 81 3.41 -25.88 9.98
N PRO A 82 2.35 -25.19 10.46
CA PRO A 82 1.24 -25.86 11.14
C PRO A 82 0.52 -26.86 10.24
N LEU A 83 0.35 -26.53 8.95
CA LEU A 83 -0.19 -27.46 7.97
C LEU A 83 0.72 -28.69 7.84
N ALA A 84 2.02 -28.49 7.66
CA ALA A 84 2.96 -29.61 7.53
C ALA A 84 2.99 -30.48 8.79
N GLU A 85 3.01 -29.90 9.99
CA GLU A 85 3.04 -30.64 11.25
C GLU A 85 1.76 -31.44 11.49
N ALA A 86 0.61 -30.93 11.06
CA ALA A 86 -0.65 -31.66 11.11
C ALA A 86 -0.65 -32.91 10.22
N HIS A 87 0.07 -32.87 9.09
CA HIS A 87 0.14 -33.99 8.16
C HIS A 87 1.29 -34.96 8.45
N PHE A 88 2.46 -34.46 8.85
CA PHE A 88 3.71 -35.22 8.93
C PHE A 88 4.24 -35.42 10.35
N GLY A 89 3.55 -34.87 11.35
CA GLY A 89 3.97 -34.85 12.75
C GLY A 89 5.05 -33.81 13.01
N ALA A 90 4.98 -33.15 14.16
CA ALA A 90 6.00 -32.21 14.62
C ALA A 90 7.24 -32.93 15.18
N PRO A 91 8.44 -32.29 15.15
CA PRO A 91 8.76 -31.05 14.45
C PRO A 91 9.06 -31.28 12.96
N VAL A 92 8.87 -30.22 12.16
CA VAL A 92 9.18 -30.20 10.71
C VAL A 92 10.13 -29.04 10.39
N GLU A 93 11.10 -29.28 9.51
CA GLU A 93 11.88 -28.30 8.77
C GLU A 93 11.60 -28.44 7.26
N PHE A 94 11.98 -27.45 6.46
CA PHE A 94 11.70 -27.43 5.02
C PHE A 94 12.96 -27.32 4.20
N VAL A 95 13.13 -28.24 3.24
CA VAL A 95 13.92 -27.98 2.04
C VAL A 95 13.02 -27.24 1.05
N VAL A 96 13.45 -26.07 0.59
CA VAL A 96 12.66 -25.26 -0.33
C VAL A 96 13.13 -25.52 -1.76
N SER A 97 12.23 -26.02 -2.61
CA SER A 97 12.48 -26.27 -4.04
C SER A 97 11.96 -25.14 -4.92
N TRP A 98 10.91 -24.44 -4.47
CA TRP A 98 10.38 -23.25 -5.11
C TRP A 98 9.85 -22.28 -4.06
N LEU A 99 10.17 -21.00 -4.17
CA LEU A 99 9.51 -20.00 -3.36
C LEU A 99 9.48 -18.68 -4.13
N ARG A 100 8.28 -18.17 -4.38
CA ARG A 100 8.10 -16.84 -4.95
C ARG A 100 7.00 -16.11 -4.24
N ALA A 101 7.19 -14.81 -4.05
CA ALA A 101 6.22 -13.91 -3.44
C ALA A 101 6.15 -12.60 -4.21
N GLY A 102 4.97 -11.98 -4.23
CA GLY A 102 4.71 -10.70 -4.88
C GLY A 102 3.21 -10.43 -4.99
N GLY A 103 2.82 -9.16 -5.04
CA GLY A 103 1.41 -8.76 -5.15
C GLY A 103 0.50 -9.29 -4.03
N GLY A 104 1.05 -9.54 -2.83
CA GLY A 104 0.32 -10.10 -1.70
C GLY A 104 0.05 -11.61 -1.79
N TRP A 105 0.68 -12.31 -2.74
CA TRP A 105 0.64 -13.76 -2.88
C TRP A 105 2.02 -14.38 -2.67
N ALA A 106 2.05 -15.63 -2.25
CA ALA A 106 3.23 -16.47 -2.26
C ALA A 106 2.90 -17.88 -2.74
N PHE A 107 3.82 -18.53 -3.45
CA PHE A 107 3.73 -19.94 -3.80
C PHE A 107 5.01 -20.64 -3.37
N ALA A 108 4.87 -21.69 -2.58
CA ALA A 108 5.98 -22.43 -1.98
C ALA A 108 5.91 -23.90 -2.37
N GLY A 109 6.98 -24.40 -3.00
CA GLY A 109 7.28 -25.83 -3.10
C GLY A 109 8.29 -26.20 -2.03
N VAL A 110 7.93 -27.08 -1.11
CA VAL A 110 8.76 -27.51 0.01
C VAL A 110 8.74 -29.02 0.19
N ALA A 111 9.89 -29.60 0.54
CA ALA A 111 9.99 -30.96 1.04
C ALA A 111 10.17 -30.92 2.58
N PRO A 112 9.18 -31.41 3.35
CA PRO A 112 9.28 -31.57 4.79
C PRO A 112 10.37 -32.57 5.20
N GLN A 113 11.12 -32.23 6.25
CA GLN A 113 12.14 -33.09 6.88
C GLN A 113 12.13 -32.89 8.40
N ARG A 114 12.79 -33.78 9.15
CA ARG A 114 13.06 -33.56 10.58
C ARG A 114 14.19 -32.54 10.77
N PRO A 115 14.28 -31.92 11.96
CA PRO A 115 15.41 -31.06 12.29
C PRO A 115 16.76 -31.75 12.02
N GLY A 116 17.66 -31.04 11.33
CA GLY A 116 18.95 -31.59 10.93
C GLY A 116 18.93 -32.46 9.67
N GLY A 117 17.79 -32.56 8.99
CA GLY A 117 17.70 -33.19 7.66
C GLY A 117 17.32 -34.65 7.63
N ALA A 118 16.96 -35.26 8.77
CA ALA A 118 16.50 -36.64 8.76
C ALA A 118 15.17 -36.79 8.00
N PRO A 119 14.99 -37.84 7.20
CA PRO A 119 13.76 -38.05 6.43
C PRO A 119 12.58 -38.31 7.37
N ILE A 120 11.38 -37.97 6.88
CA ILE A 120 10.13 -38.33 7.54
C ILE A 120 9.61 -39.63 6.92
N ASP A 121 9.33 -40.63 7.76
CA ASP A 121 8.71 -41.88 7.31
C ASP A 121 7.19 -41.70 7.17
N LEU A 122 6.69 -41.82 5.94
CA LEU A 122 5.28 -41.74 5.57
C LEU A 122 4.38 -42.67 6.40
N ARG A 123 4.89 -43.85 6.79
CA ARG A 123 4.14 -44.84 7.58
C ARG A 123 3.77 -44.35 8.98
N ASN A 124 4.44 -43.29 9.45
CA ASN A 124 4.19 -42.65 10.74
C ASN A 124 3.43 -41.32 10.59
N THR A 125 2.76 -41.11 9.47
CA THR A 125 2.02 -39.87 9.15
C THR A 125 0.55 -40.16 8.87
N VAL A 126 -0.23 -39.12 8.56
CA VAL A 126 -1.63 -39.29 8.13
C VAL A 126 -1.77 -40.07 6.81
N TYR A 127 -0.66 -40.27 6.09
CA TYR A 127 -0.60 -40.94 4.79
C TYR A 127 -0.12 -42.41 4.87
N ALA A 128 -0.19 -43.02 6.06
CA ALA A 128 0.38 -44.34 6.27
C ALA A 128 -0.23 -45.42 5.34
N SER A 129 -1.52 -45.31 5.01
CA SER A 129 -2.22 -46.23 4.09
C SER A 129 -1.85 -46.03 2.62
N GLU A 130 -1.40 -44.83 2.25
CA GLU A 130 -1.04 -44.45 0.87
C GLU A 130 0.47 -44.45 0.66
N ALA A 131 1.27 -44.75 1.68
CA ALA A 131 2.72 -44.59 1.68
C ALA A 131 3.43 -45.28 0.52
N ASP A 132 2.91 -46.42 0.04
CA ASP A 132 3.48 -47.19 -1.08
C ASP A 132 3.11 -46.62 -2.46
N TYR A 133 2.11 -45.73 -2.53
CA TYR A 133 1.63 -45.10 -3.76
C TYR A 133 2.06 -43.63 -3.88
N MET A 134 2.56 -43.03 -2.80
CA MET A 134 3.02 -41.65 -2.77
C MET A 134 4.49 -41.54 -3.18
N ASP A 135 4.78 -40.63 -4.12
CA ASP A 135 6.15 -40.27 -4.49
C ASP A 135 6.69 -39.15 -3.59
N GLY A 136 6.86 -39.50 -2.31
CA GLY A 136 7.45 -38.63 -1.30
C GLY A 136 6.50 -37.55 -0.73
N LEU A 137 7.12 -36.53 -0.13
CA LEU A 137 6.46 -35.55 0.73
C LEU A 137 6.43 -34.13 0.13
N GLN A 138 6.81 -34.00 -1.14
CA GLN A 138 6.88 -32.71 -1.80
C GLN A 138 5.51 -32.03 -1.71
N THR A 139 5.49 -30.88 -1.05
CA THR A 139 4.27 -30.15 -0.73
C THR A 139 4.32 -28.80 -1.43
N TYR A 140 3.24 -28.46 -2.12
CA TYR A 140 3.08 -27.18 -2.77
C TYR A 140 1.96 -26.40 -2.10
N VAL A 141 2.18 -25.12 -1.84
CA VAL A 141 1.26 -24.29 -1.04
C VAL A 141 1.10 -22.94 -1.69
N LEU A 142 -0.14 -22.53 -1.91
CA LEU A 142 -0.52 -21.17 -2.28
C LEU A 142 -0.90 -20.40 -1.02
N LEU A 143 -0.33 -19.21 -0.84
CA LEU A 143 -0.58 -18.35 0.31
C LEU A 143 -1.00 -16.95 -0.10
N ARG A 144 -1.83 -16.32 0.74
CA ARG A 144 -2.24 -14.91 0.61
C ARG A 144 -1.87 -14.13 1.86
N TYR A 145 -1.25 -12.96 1.67
CA TYR A 145 -1.01 -11.99 2.75
C TYR A 145 -2.26 -11.17 3.01
N GLN A 146 -2.87 -11.37 4.17
CA GLN A 146 -4.09 -10.68 4.63
C GLN A 146 -4.08 -10.59 6.15
N TYR A 147 -4.61 -9.50 6.70
CA TYR A 147 -4.67 -9.25 8.14
C TYR A 147 -3.30 -9.37 8.83
N ASP A 148 -2.28 -8.80 8.18
CA ASP A 148 -0.89 -8.77 8.65
C ASP A 148 -0.25 -10.16 8.86
N ARG A 149 -0.73 -11.16 8.12
CA ARG A 149 -0.18 -12.52 8.15
C ARG A 149 -0.34 -13.25 6.82
N TRP A 150 0.50 -14.25 6.62
CA TRP A 150 0.35 -15.22 5.53
C TRP A 150 -0.68 -16.29 5.92
N ASN A 151 -1.61 -16.55 5.00
CA ASN A 151 -2.67 -17.53 5.17
C ASN A 151 -2.58 -18.55 4.03
N VAL A 152 -2.64 -19.84 4.34
CA VAL A 152 -2.74 -20.89 3.32
C VAL A 152 -4.10 -20.78 2.64
N VAL A 153 -4.11 -20.77 1.31
CA VAL A 153 -5.30 -20.71 0.46
C VAL A 153 -5.58 -22.05 -0.19
N ASP A 154 -4.53 -22.71 -0.67
CA ASP A 154 -4.61 -24.01 -1.34
C ASP A 154 -3.30 -24.76 -1.14
N PHE A 155 -3.34 -26.09 -1.15
CA PHE A 155 -2.15 -26.92 -1.04
C PHE A 155 -2.35 -28.30 -1.64
N ALA A 156 -1.25 -28.93 -2.03
CA ALA A 156 -1.21 -30.34 -2.39
C ALA A 156 0.05 -31.00 -1.84
N VAL A 157 -0.11 -32.22 -1.31
CA VAL A 157 1.00 -33.06 -0.87
C VAL A 157 1.19 -34.16 -1.90
N GLY A 158 2.42 -34.33 -2.37
CA GLY A 158 2.82 -35.31 -3.39
C GLY A 158 1.96 -35.28 -4.66
N PRO A 159 1.61 -34.11 -5.24
CA PRO A 159 0.76 -34.10 -6.42
C PRO A 159 1.46 -34.79 -7.59
N THR A 160 0.73 -35.66 -8.31
CA THR A 160 1.23 -36.36 -9.49
C THR A 160 1.17 -35.51 -10.77
N ASP A 161 0.50 -34.36 -10.72
CA ASP A 161 0.34 -33.42 -11.83
C ASP A 161 0.48 -31.97 -11.33
N VAL A 162 0.58 -31.04 -12.28
CA VAL A 162 0.69 -29.58 -12.09
C VAL A 162 -0.69 -29.03 -11.68
N PHE A 163 -1.13 -29.31 -10.46
CA PHE A 163 -2.49 -28.99 -9.99
C PHE A 163 -2.87 -27.50 -10.03
N TRP A 164 -1.88 -26.61 -10.10
CA TRP A 164 -2.12 -25.16 -10.28
C TRP A 164 -2.49 -24.78 -11.73
N HIS A 165 -2.20 -25.62 -12.71
CA HIS A 165 -2.46 -25.33 -14.12
C HIS A 165 -3.95 -25.50 -14.46
N GLY A 166 -4.54 -24.51 -15.15
CA GLY A 166 -5.94 -24.55 -15.60
C GLY A 166 -6.99 -24.25 -14.52
N HIS A 167 -6.64 -24.37 -13.24
CA HIS A 167 -7.55 -24.13 -12.13
C HIS A 167 -7.89 -22.62 -11.98
N PRO A 168 -9.18 -22.23 -11.90
CA PRO A 168 -9.58 -20.81 -11.88
C PRO A 168 -8.93 -19.98 -10.76
N LEU A 169 -8.64 -20.59 -9.61
CA LEU A 169 -7.96 -19.94 -8.48
C LEU A 169 -6.59 -19.38 -8.84
N TYR A 170 -5.89 -19.97 -9.82
CA TYR A 170 -4.55 -19.53 -10.19
C TYR A 170 -4.55 -18.46 -11.28
N ARG A 171 -5.71 -18.11 -11.88
CA ARG A 171 -5.81 -16.99 -12.84
C ARG A 171 -5.71 -15.62 -12.16
N GLN A 172 -5.93 -15.56 -10.85
CA GLN A 172 -5.86 -14.34 -10.04
C GLN A 172 -4.50 -14.14 -9.36
N VAL A 173 -3.55 -15.08 -9.52
CA VAL A 173 -2.20 -14.92 -8.98
C VAL A 173 -1.32 -14.15 -9.97
N PRO A 174 -0.31 -13.38 -9.50
CA PRO A 174 0.59 -12.67 -10.40
C PRO A 174 1.39 -13.62 -11.31
N PRO A 175 1.70 -13.20 -12.56
CA PRO A 175 2.53 -13.98 -13.46
C PRO A 175 3.89 -14.33 -12.85
N GLY A 176 4.36 -15.56 -13.09
CA GLY A 176 5.64 -16.05 -12.59
C GLY A 176 5.65 -16.42 -11.10
N LEU A 177 4.49 -16.47 -10.43
CA LEU A 177 4.39 -16.96 -9.05
C LEU A 177 4.53 -18.48 -8.96
N THR A 178 3.82 -19.21 -9.83
CA THR A 178 3.96 -20.66 -9.97
C THR A 178 5.10 -21.00 -10.94
N PRO A 179 5.67 -22.22 -10.85
CA PRO A 179 6.60 -22.75 -11.85
C PRO A 179 6.00 -22.77 -13.26
#